data_AF-A0A8J4F4U8-F1
#
_entry.id   AF-A0A8J4F4U8-F1
#
_cell.length_a   1.000
_cell.length_b   1.000
_cell.length_c   1.000
_cell.angle_alpha   90.00
_cell.angle_beta   90.00
_cell.angle_gamma   90.00
#
_symmetry.space_group_name_H-M   'P 1'
#
loop_
_entity.id
_entity.type
_entity.pdbx_description
1 polymer ?
#
loop_
_entity_poly.entity_id
_entity_poly.type
_entity_poly.pdbx_seq_one_letter_code
_entity_poly.pdbx_strand_id
1 'polypeptide(L)'
;MRQPVPATWQSGQEVDITITLTTNHGGRMAVRLCPRDRFGIYPTCFSEPANQLRRVSTDPKYNGKVYWYLKSSDSEIIQRFRLPTGVSCANGCVLQWWWVGYQNCYLPCESLTDDIDGECGKSVNGAGQCSSITQTEQFNNCADVLIQPSGSGTSTPPPVSTSPLPSPSPSSQQSSPPPPRSPPPSPPPSPPPPPPPSPPPVKPPPPSPPPSPPAPPPPRPPPVKPPAPSPPPFPPAPICPPLEWKCSECTRLANAAAGTLLGNGLEAPCQKCAATATDPWSCHNCFATSGNKDVLLGCLSCAQDGGGSGCSLICAAKSPDSTAMGTCVDCAKRGGNAWDCGTCFDKSGGNAQKRDACLRCVADRAGAWACAECTGRYGSACEVEKCTSCLRAGGDAWGCYTAIYASACSTGRRALGAAV
;
A
#
# COMPACT_ATOMS: atom_id res chain seq x y z
N MET A 1 6.47 -28.84 -3.09
CA MET A 1 7.44 -28.20 -4.00
C MET A 1 8.70 -27.89 -3.20
N ARG A 2 9.88 -28.36 -3.62
CA ARG A 2 11.14 -27.93 -2.99
C ARG A 2 11.37 -26.47 -3.39
N GLN A 3 11.67 -25.60 -2.42
CA GLN A 3 12.11 -24.25 -2.77
C GLN A 3 13.43 -24.36 -3.55
N PRO A 4 13.63 -23.57 -4.61
CA PRO A 4 14.92 -23.48 -5.27
C PRO A 4 15.98 -23.14 -4.23
N VAL A 5 17.12 -23.81 -4.29
CA VAL A 5 18.27 -23.44 -3.44
C VAL A 5 18.78 -22.09 -3.96
N PRO A 6 18.80 -21.04 -3.13
CA PRO A 6 19.29 -19.72 -3.55
C PRO A 6 20.78 -19.79 -3.89
N ALA A 7 21.22 -18.96 -4.84
CA ALA A 7 22.65 -18.78 -5.09
C ALA A 7 23.32 -18.25 -3.81
N THR A 8 24.53 -18.75 -3.51
CA THR A 8 25.30 -18.32 -2.34
C THR A 8 26.62 -17.68 -2.79
N TRP A 9 26.87 -16.46 -2.33
CA TRP A 9 28.05 -15.65 -2.67
C TRP A 9 28.70 -15.07 -1.41
N GLN A 10 29.88 -14.48 -1.57
CA GLN A 10 30.56 -13.72 -0.53
C GLN A 10 30.43 -12.21 -0.77
N SER A 11 30.41 -11.43 0.30
CA SER A 11 30.46 -9.98 0.22
C SER A 11 31.70 -9.52 -0.56
N GLY A 12 31.52 -8.57 -1.49
CA GLY A 12 32.58 -8.12 -2.39
C GLY A 12 32.94 -9.07 -3.56
N GLN A 13 32.34 -10.26 -3.64
CA GLN A 13 32.62 -11.23 -4.72
C GLN A 13 32.19 -10.68 -6.09
N GLU A 14 32.95 -11.04 -7.13
CA GLU A 14 32.55 -10.84 -8.52
C GLU A 14 31.70 -12.02 -9.01
N VAL A 15 30.56 -11.74 -9.61
CA VAL A 15 29.56 -12.70 -10.05
C VAL A 15 29.12 -12.40 -11.49
N ASP A 16 28.91 -13.45 -12.27
CA ASP A 16 28.35 -13.34 -13.62
C ASP A 16 26.83 -13.52 -13.54
N ILE A 17 26.09 -12.58 -14.13
CA ILE A 17 24.62 -12.59 -14.18
C ILE A 17 24.19 -12.67 -15.64
N THR A 18 23.39 -13.68 -15.96
CA THR A 18 22.80 -13.87 -17.29
C THR A 18 21.39 -13.27 -17.33
N ILE A 19 21.13 -12.45 -18.34
CA ILE A 19 19.84 -11.82 -18.60
C ILE A 19 19.42 -12.19 -20.02
N THR A 20 18.25 -12.80 -20.16
CA THR A 20 17.66 -13.14 -21.46
C THR A 20 16.53 -12.17 -21.77
N LEU A 21 16.60 -11.53 -22.92
CA LEU A 21 15.60 -10.59 -23.42
C LEU A 21 14.80 -11.25 -24.53
N THR A 22 13.49 -11.35 -24.33
CA THR A 22 12.57 -11.78 -25.39
C THR A 22 12.31 -10.68 -26.41
N THR A 23 12.45 -9.41 -26.00
CA THR A 23 12.30 -8.23 -26.84
C THR A 23 13.21 -7.14 -26.30
N ASN A 24 13.88 -6.40 -27.18
CA ASN A 24 14.81 -5.36 -26.81
C ASN A 24 14.18 -3.98 -26.99
N HIS A 25 13.83 -3.33 -25.88
CA HIS A 25 13.29 -1.97 -25.83
C HIS A 25 14.36 -0.89 -25.63
N GLY A 26 15.63 -1.25 -25.80
CA GLY A 26 16.75 -0.36 -25.50
C GLY A 26 16.81 0.03 -24.03
N GLY A 27 17.43 1.17 -23.75
CA GLY A 27 17.36 1.81 -22.44
C GLY A 27 18.38 1.31 -21.43
N ARG A 28 18.09 1.55 -20.16
CA ARG A 28 19.06 1.48 -19.05
C ARG A 28 18.73 0.36 -18.09
N MET A 29 19.74 -0.38 -17.66
CA MET A 29 19.59 -1.45 -16.69
C MET A 29 20.50 -1.28 -15.47
N ALA A 30 20.11 -1.90 -14.36
CA ALA A 30 20.90 -2.04 -13.14
C ALA A 30 20.65 -3.40 -12.49
N VAL A 31 21.61 -3.87 -11.69
CA VAL A 31 21.40 -4.94 -10.72
C VAL A 31 21.61 -4.36 -9.32
N ARG A 32 20.65 -4.63 -8.43
CA ARG A 32 20.57 -4.07 -7.09
C ARG A 32 20.31 -5.18 -6.08
N LEU A 33 20.62 -4.93 -4.82
CA LEU A 33 20.50 -5.92 -3.76
C LEU A 33 19.80 -5.31 -2.55
N CYS A 34 18.76 -5.96 -2.05
CA CYS A 34 18.22 -5.61 -0.73
C CYS A 34 18.73 -6.63 0.30
N PRO A 35 19.47 -6.21 1.35
CA PRO A 35 19.95 -7.10 2.43
C PRO A 35 18.83 -7.46 3.42
N ARG A 36 17.66 -7.80 2.88
CA ARG A 36 16.47 -8.28 3.58
C ARG A 36 15.97 -9.50 2.84
N ASP A 37 15.31 -10.38 3.56
CA ASP A 37 14.57 -11.46 2.93
C ASP A 37 13.37 -10.90 2.14
N ARG A 38 12.75 -11.74 1.31
CA ARG A 38 11.60 -11.39 0.47
C ARG A 38 10.36 -10.91 1.23
N PHE A 39 10.29 -11.10 2.55
CA PHE A 39 9.18 -10.64 3.38
C PHE A 39 9.43 -9.26 3.98
N GLY A 40 10.70 -8.79 3.99
CA GLY A 40 11.10 -7.49 4.50
C GLY A 40 11.61 -6.51 3.44
N ILE A 41 11.40 -6.79 2.14
CA ILE A 41 11.80 -5.86 1.07
C ILE A 41 10.91 -4.63 1.01
N TYR A 42 11.50 -3.48 0.70
CA TYR A 42 10.81 -2.23 0.41
C TYR A 42 11.50 -1.51 -0.76
N PRO A 43 10.79 -0.73 -1.59
CA PRO A 43 11.34 -0.21 -2.84
C PRO A 43 12.63 0.60 -2.69
N THR A 44 12.74 1.43 -1.65
CA THR A 44 13.91 2.29 -1.43
C THR A 44 15.16 1.51 -1.03
N CYS A 45 15.03 0.27 -0.52
CA CYS A 45 16.15 -0.61 -0.17
C CYS A 45 17.09 -0.81 -1.36
N PHE A 46 16.53 -1.04 -2.55
CA PHE A 46 17.29 -1.24 -3.79
C PHE A 46 17.95 0.03 -4.32
N SER A 47 17.43 1.21 -3.93
CA SER A 47 17.93 2.50 -4.37
C SER A 47 19.09 3.02 -3.50
N GLU A 48 19.32 2.45 -2.32
CA GLU A 48 20.44 2.81 -1.46
C GLU A 48 21.79 2.60 -2.20
N PRO A 49 22.69 3.59 -2.24
CA PRO A 49 23.97 3.45 -2.95
C PRO A 49 24.84 2.27 -2.46
N ALA A 50 24.74 1.92 -1.17
CA ALA A 50 25.43 0.79 -0.57
C ALA A 50 24.95 -0.59 -1.08
N ASN A 51 23.80 -0.61 -1.76
CA ASN A 51 23.09 -1.80 -2.19
C ASN A 51 23.17 -2.01 -3.71
N GLN A 52 23.87 -1.14 -4.44
CA GLN A 52 24.03 -1.22 -5.88
C GLN A 52 25.23 -2.08 -6.26
N LEU A 53 25.03 -3.04 -7.17
CA LEU A 53 26.14 -3.80 -7.73
C LEU A 53 26.88 -2.94 -8.75
N ARG A 54 28.21 -3.06 -8.78
CA ARG A 54 29.06 -2.33 -9.74
C ARG A 54 29.59 -3.28 -10.80
N ARG A 55 29.52 -2.88 -12.07
CA ARG A 55 30.04 -3.65 -13.19
C ARG A 55 31.54 -3.88 -13.05
N VAL A 56 31.98 -5.08 -13.41
CA VAL A 56 33.40 -5.41 -13.56
C VAL A 56 33.70 -5.51 -15.05
N SER A 57 34.66 -4.73 -15.51
CA SER A 57 35.05 -4.67 -16.91
C SER A 57 36.55 -4.41 -17.03
N THR A 58 37.18 -4.97 -18.05
CA THR A 58 38.56 -4.63 -18.42
C THR A 58 38.66 -3.25 -19.08
N ASP A 59 37.60 -2.80 -19.75
CA ASP A 59 37.49 -1.43 -20.25
C ASP A 59 37.15 -0.48 -19.08
N PRO A 60 38.04 0.48 -18.75
CA PRO A 60 37.84 1.44 -17.67
C PRO A 60 36.57 2.28 -17.82
N LYS A 61 36.06 2.48 -19.05
CA LYS A 61 34.82 3.22 -19.32
C LYS A 61 33.62 2.58 -18.61
N TYR A 62 33.59 1.24 -18.53
CA TYR A 62 32.48 0.46 -17.98
C TYR A 62 32.73 -0.04 -16.56
N ASN A 63 33.99 -0.12 -16.14
CA ASN A 63 34.35 -0.67 -14.84
C ASN A 63 33.86 0.26 -13.70
N GLY A 64 33.23 -0.32 -12.68
CA GLY A 64 32.70 0.41 -11.53
C GLY A 64 31.34 1.09 -11.75
N LYS A 65 30.81 1.08 -12.98
CA LYS A 65 29.50 1.66 -13.32
C LYS A 65 28.37 0.83 -12.73
N VAL A 66 27.29 1.50 -12.32
CA VAL A 66 26.07 0.81 -11.84
C VAL A 66 25.20 0.48 -13.04
N TYR A 67 25.09 1.42 -13.97
CA TYR A 67 24.21 1.32 -15.10
C TYR A 67 24.93 0.76 -16.33
N TRP A 68 24.15 0.08 -17.18
CA TRP A 68 24.54 -0.21 -18.55
C TRP A 68 23.37 0.00 -19.49
N TYR A 69 23.68 0.15 -20.78
CA TYR A 69 22.72 0.44 -21.82
C TYR A 69 22.66 -0.70 -22.83
N LEU A 70 21.44 -1.04 -23.24
CA LEU A 70 21.22 -2.06 -24.25
C LEU A 70 21.64 -1.57 -25.64
N LYS A 71 22.33 -2.43 -26.37
CA LYS A 71 22.55 -2.32 -27.81
C LYS A 71 21.43 -3.02 -28.56
N SER A 72 21.16 -2.60 -29.80
CA SER A 72 20.08 -3.16 -30.60
C SER A 72 20.22 -4.67 -30.90
N SER A 73 21.44 -5.21 -30.81
CA SER A 73 21.74 -6.63 -31.04
C SER A 73 21.62 -7.50 -29.77
N ASP A 74 21.41 -6.92 -28.60
CA ASP A 74 21.43 -7.67 -27.35
C ASP A 74 20.13 -8.50 -27.20
N SER A 75 20.29 -9.80 -26.94
CA SER A 75 19.21 -10.75 -26.68
C SER A 75 19.54 -11.70 -25.51
N GLU A 76 20.81 -12.04 -25.34
CA GLU A 76 21.35 -12.71 -24.16
C GLU A 76 22.59 -11.94 -23.70
N ILE A 77 22.57 -11.51 -22.44
CA ILE A 77 23.59 -10.65 -21.86
C ILE A 77 24.18 -11.37 -20.66
N ILE A 78 25.49 -11.62 -20.69
CA ILE A 78 26.24 -12.07 -19.53
C ILE A 78 27.07 -10.87 -19.07
N GLN A 79 26.77 -10.35 -17.88
CA GLN A 79 27.47 -9.20 -17.32
C GLN A 79 28.05 -9.57 -15.96
N ARG A 80 29.34 -9.27 -15.78
CA ARG A 80 30.03 -9.42 -14.49
C ARG A 80 29.76 -8.22 -13.60
N PHE A 81 29.46 -8.50 -12.34
CA PHE A 81 29.22 -7.50 -11.30
C PHE A 81 30.02 -7.84 -10.05
N ARG A 82 30.43 -6.81 -9.31
CA ARG A 82 30.95 -6.91 -7.96
C ARG A 82 29.83 -6.64 -6.96
N LEU A 83 29.62 -7.58 -6.05
CA LEU A 83 28.71 -7.41 -4.91
C LEU A 83 29.20 -6.30 -3.99
N PRO A 84 28.30 -5.56 -3.30
CA PRO A 84 28.73 -4.53 -2.38
C PRO A 84 29.56 -5.09 -1.22
N THR A 85 30.68 -4.42 -0.92
CA THR A 85 31.53 -4.77 0.22
C THR A 85 30.83 -4.49 1.54
N GLY A 86 30.95 -5.40 2.51
CA GLY A 86 30.35 -5.26 3.84
C GLY A 86 28.88 -5.67 3.91
N VAL A 87 28.20 -5.86 2.78
CA VAL A 87 26.83 -6.37 2.75
C VAL A 87 26.82 -7.89 2.94
N SER A 88 26.05 -8.37 3.91
CA SER A 88 25.80 -9.79 4.16
C SER A 88 24.37 -10.02 4.63
N CYS A 89 23.83 -11.19 4.33
CA CYS A 89 22.43 -11.56 4.57
C CYS A 89 22.30 -13.09 4.63
N ALA A 90 22.80 -13.67 5.72
CA ALA A 90 22.75 -15.12 5.95
C ALA A 90 21.32 -15.68 5.98
N ASN A 91 20.32 -14.82 6.23
CA ASN A 91 18.90 -15.19 6.28
C ASN A 91 18.16 -14.94 4.97
N GLY A 92 18.87 -14.57 3.89
CA GLY A 92 18.27 -14.23 2.60
C GLY A 92 18.43 -12.75 2.24
N CYS A 93 18.83 -12.52 1.00
CA CYS A 93 18.75 -11.26 0.28
C CYS A 93 17.79 -11.42 -0.90
N VAL A 94 17.32 -10.29 -1.41
CA VAL A 94 16.70 -10.23 -2.73
C VAL A 94 17.61 -9.46 -3.68
N LEU A 95 17.99 -10.09 -4.79
CA LEU A 95 18.66 -9.45 -5.91
C LEU A 95 17.59 -8.97 -6.91
N GLN A 96 17.61 -7.70 -7.29
CA GLN A 96 16.71 -7.13 -8.28
C GLN A 96 17.46 -6.80 -9.56
N TRP A 97 17.02 -7.38 -10.68
CA TRP A 97 17.27 -6.82 -12.00
C TRP A 97 16.22 -5.76 -12.30
N TRP A 98 16.68 -4.56 -12.63
CA TRP A 98 15.84 -3.43 -12.96
C TRP A 98 16.18 -2.90 -14.34
N TRP A 99 15.17 -2.75 -15.19
CA TRP A 99 15.33 -2.25 -16.54
C TRP A 99 14.29 -1.20 -16.86
N VAL A 100 14.75 -0.07 -17.39
CA VAL A 100 13.93 1.00 -17.94
C VAL A 100 14.04 1.02 -19.46
N GLY A 101 12.93 0.75 -20.15
CA GLY A 101 12.83 0.81 -21.61
C GLY A 101 12.79 2.26 -22.12
N TYR A 102 13.52 2.53 -23.22
CA TYR A 102 13.67 3.88 -23.80
C TYR A 102 12.95 4.04 -25.16
N GLN A 103 11.97 3.19 -25.43
CA GLN A 103 11.18 3.23 -26.66
C GLN A 103 10.16 4.37 -26.71
N ASN A 104 9.74 4.93 -25.57
CA ASN A 104 8.75 6.02 -25.52
C ASN A 104 9.37 7.38 -25.23
N CYS A 105 10.35 7.40 -24.33
CA CYS A 105 11.18 8.54 -23.97
C CYS A 105 12.42 8.02 -23.23
N TYR A 106 13.46 8.83 -23.06
CA TYR A 106 14.68 8.45 -22.34
C TYR A 106 14.82 9.20 -21.01
N LEU A 107 15.51 8.61 -20.03
CA LEU A 107 15.91 9.32 -18.82
C LEU A 107 17.23 10.05 -19.04
N PRO A 108 17.42 11.25 -18.43
CA PRO A 108 18.71 11.92 -18.45
C PRO A 108 19.80 11.05 -17.82
N CYS A 109 21.05 11.38 -18.13
CA CYS A 109 22.19 10.84 -17.42
C CYS A 109 22.11 11.21 -15.93
N GLU A 110 22.41 10.24 -15.08
CA GLU A 110 22.70 10.43 -13.66
C GLU A 110 24.17 10.88 -13.51
N SER A 111 24.77 10.66 -12.35
CA SER A 111 26.18 10.93 -12.14
C SER A 111 27.05 10.15 -13.13
N LEU A 112 28.07 10.80 -13.70
CA LEU A 112 29.06 10.13 -14.54
C LEU A 112 29.84 9.04 -13.78
N THR A 113 29.78 8.99 -12.44
CA THR A 113 30.35 7.89 -11.65
C THR A 113 29.62 6.59 -11.92
N ASP A 114 28.29 6.64 -12.03
CA ASP A 114 27.44 5.46 -12.13
C ASP A 114 26.93 5.20 -13.55
N ASP A 115 26.87 6.24 -14.39
CA ASP A 115 26.52 6.17 -15.81
C ASP A 115 27.74 6.13 -16.74
N ILE A 116 27.45 5.87 -18.01
CA ILE A 116 28.42 5.74 -19.10
C ILE A 116 28.28 6.94 -20.02
N ASP A 117 29.33 7.76 -20.09
CA ASP A 117 29.37 8.91 -20.97
C ASP A 117 29.18 8.51 -22.44
N GLY A 118 28.37 9.29 -23.14
CA GLY A 118 27.97 9.05 -24.53
C GLY A 118 27.01 7.87 -24.75
N GLU A 119 26.58 7.13 -23.74
CA GLU A 119 25.54 6.09 -23.86
C GLU A 119 24.26 6.46 -23.11
N CYS A 120 24.40 7.18 -22.00
CA CYS A 120 23.28 7.74 -21.27
C CYS A 120 22.52 8.82 -22.07
N GLY A 121 21.25 9.04 -21.72
CA GLY A 121 20.45 10.11 -22.31
C GLY A 121 20.12 9.95 -23.80
N LYS A 122 20.19 8.74 -24.35
CA LYS A 122 19.94 8.48 -25.78
C LYS A 122 18.67 7.65 -25.98
N SER A 123 17.74 8.15 -26.80
CA SER A 123 16.62 7.34 -27.27
C SER A 123 17.06 6.36 -28.36
N VAL A 124 16.45 5.18 -28.37
CA VAL A 124 16.64 4.18 -29.44
C VAL A 124 15.82 4.48 -30.71
N ASN A 125 14.84 5.38 -30.65
CA ASN A 125 13.94 5.72 -31.75
C ASN A 125 13.73 7.23 -31.94
N GLY A 126 14.61 8.06 -31.40
CA GLY A 126 14.53 9.53 -31.50
C GLY A 126 13.46 10.16 -30.59
N ALA A 127 12.91 9.42 -29.64
CA ALA A 127 12.01 9.94 -28.63
C ALA A 127 12.67 11.02 -27.74
N GLY A 128 11.84 11.90 -27.20
CA GLY A 128 12.27 12.96 -26.27
C GLY A 128 12.66 12.45 -24.89
N GLN A 129 13.10 13.37 -24.02
CA GLN A 129 13.41 13.08 -22.62
C GLN A 129 12.13 12.93 -21.80
N CYS A 130 12.07 11.94 -20.90
CA CYS A 130 10.97 11.80 -19.95
C CYS A 130 11.04 12.87 -18.85
N SER A 131 9.88 13.35 -18.41
CA SER A 131 9.79 14.22 -17.23
C SER A 131 9.81 13.44 -15.90
N SER A 132 9.52 12.14 -15.95
CA SER A 132 9.53 11.24 -14.80
C SER A 132 9.76 9.80 -15.26
N ILE A 133 10.35 8.98 -14.38
CA ILE A 133 10.52 7.54 -14.59
C ILE A 133 9.19 6.79 -14.74
N THR A 134 8.11 7.33 -14.21
CA THR A 134 6.77 6.75 -14.36
C THR A 134 6.22 6.83 -15.79
N GLN A 135 6.89 7.55 -16.70
CA GLN A 135 6.54 7.61 -18.13
C GLN A 135 7.23 6.52 -18.97
N THR A 136 8.13 5.75 -18.35
CA THR A 136 8.86 4.67 -19.00
C THR A 136 8.25 3.32 -18.68
N GLU A 137 8.40 2.37 -19.60
CA GLU A 137 8.16 0.97 -19.28
C GLU A 137 9.28 0.45 -18.38
N GLN A 138 8.92 -0.23 -17.29
CA GLN A 138 9.86 -0.74 -16.31
C GLN A 138 9.68 -2.24 -16.10
N PHE A 139 10.79 -2.96 -16.13
CA PHE A 139 10.84 -4.39 -15.85
C PHE A 139 11.62 -4.61 -14.56
N ASN A 140 11.03 -5.41 -13.66
CA ASN A 140 11.60 -5.75 -12.38
C ASN A 140 11.57 -7.26 -12.24
N ASN A 141 12.72 -7.90 -12.05
CA ASN A 141 12.81 -9.31 -11.69
C ASN A 141 13.58 -9.44 -10.38
N CYS A 142 13.20 -10.41 -9.54
CA CYS A 142 13.77 -10.62 -8.22
C CYS A 142 14.25 -12.08 -8.09
N ALA A 143 15.41 -12.27 -7.47
CA ALA A 143 15.95 -13.58 -7.13
C ALA A 143 16.36 -13.64 -5.65
N ASP A 144 16.00 -14.72 -4.96
CA ASP A 144 16.46 -15.00 -3.60
C ASP A 144 17.94 -15.45 -3.65
N VAL A 145 18.81 -14.78 -2.88
CA VAL A 145 20.26 -15.09 -2.80
C VAL A 145 20.74 -15.08 -1.35
N LEU A 146 21.89 -15.69 -1.07
CA LEU A 146 22.59 -15.64 0.21
C LEU A 146 23.93 -14.97 0.02
N ILE A 147 24.25 -13.98 0.87
CA ILE A 147 25.56 -13.32 0.86
C ILE A 147 26.21 -13.49 2.23
N GLN A 148 27.33 -14.21 2.24
CA GLN A 148 28.13 -14.44 3.43
C GLN A 148 29.15 -13.30 3.63
N PRO A 149 29.58 -13.02 4.88
CA PRO A 149 30.68 -12.07 5.12
C PRO A 149 31.96 -12.47 4.35
N SER A 150 32.73 -11.48 3.90
CA SER A 150 34.05 -11.74 3.29
C SER A 150 34.95 -12.48 4.29
N GLY A 151 35.71 -13.48 3.81
CA GLY A 151 36.66 -14.21 4.65
C GLY A 151 36.04 -15.27 5.58
N SER A 152 34.76 -15.60 5.42
CA SER A 152 34.05 -16.63 6.21
C SER A 152 34.55 -18.07 6.03
N GLY A 153 35.70 -18.29 5.38
CA GLY A 153 36.45 -19.56 5.39
C GLY A 153 35.79 -20.75 4.71
N THR A 154 34.52 -20.63 4.30
CA THR A 154 33.86 -21.62 3.45
C THR A 154 34.46 -21.54 2.05
N SER A 155 35.35 -22.49 1.78
CA SER A 155 35.89 -22.83 0.47
C SER A 155 34.85 -22.63 -0.62
N THR A 156 35.24 -21.89 -1.65
CA THR A 156 34.57 -21.70 -2.93
C THR A 156 33.57 -22.83 -3.21
N PRO A 157 32.25 -22.55 -3.35
CA PRO A 157 31.34 -23.56 -3.86
C PRO A 157 31.98 -24.13 -5.13
N PRO A 158 32.07 -25.47 -5.30
CA PRO A 158 32.60 -26.05 -6.52
C PRO A 158 31.94 -25.34 -7.71
N PRO A 159 32.71 -24.97 -8.75
CA PRO A 159 32.16 -24.26 -9.91
C PRO A 159 30.88 -24.98 -10.28
N VAL A 160 29.76 -24.26 -10.30
CA VAL A 160 28.44 -24.82 -10.59
C VAL A 160 28.65 -25.62 -11.86
N SER A 161 28.65 -26.96 -11.72
CA SER A 161 28.86 -27.86 -12.82
C SER A 161 27.82 -27.44 -13.83
N THR A 162 28.27 -26.93 -14.97
CA THR A 162 27.45 -26.59 -16.12
C THR A 162 26.84 -27.89 -16.60
N SER A 163 25.82 -28.36 -15.89
CA SER A 163 24.92 -29.38 -16.38
C SER A 163 24.39 -28.78 -17.67
N PRO A 164 24.63 -29.42 -18.83
CA PRO A 164 24.28 -28.85 -20.11
C PRO A 164 22.82 -28.42 -20.06
N LEU A 165 22.60 -27.14 -20.33
CA LEU A 165 21.27 -26.56 -20.46
C LEU A 165 20.45 -27.54 -21.32
N PRO A 166 19.26 -28.00 -20.89
CA PRO A 166 18.44 -28.84 -21.76
C PRO A 166 18.27 -28.12 -23.08
N SER A 167 18.76 -28.75 -24.15
CA SER A 167 18.70 -28.21 -25.51
C SER A 167 17.27 -27.72 -25.76
N PRO A 168 17.07 -26.46 -26.19
CA PRO A 168 15.74 -25.94 -26.43
C PRO A 168 15.06 -26.88 -27.42
N SER A 169 13.98 -27.52 -26.96
CA SER A 169 13.14 -28.34 -27.82
C SER A 169 12.65 -27.44 -28.96
N PRO A 170 12.76 -27.83 -30.24
CA PRO A 170 12.32 -27.00 -31.35
C PRO A 170 10.80 -26.84 -31.26
N SER A 171 10.35 -25.67 -30.78
CA SER A 171 8.96 -25.26 -30.88
C SER A 171 8.68 -24.92 -32.35
N SER A 172 8.42 -25.95 -33.16
CA SER A 172 7.62 -25.78 -34.36
C SER A 172 6.16 -25.68 -33.93
N GLN A 173 5.59 -24.50 -34.09
CA GLN A 173 4.22 -24.32 -34.60
C GLN A 173 3.98 -22.83 -34.78
N GLN A 174 4.30 -22.40 -36.00
CA GLN A 174 3.79 -21.19 -36.62
C GLN A 174 2.27 -21.36 -36.75
N SER A 175 1.52 -20.90 -35.75
CA SER A 175 0.07 -20.78 -35.83
C SER A 175 -0.29 -19.64 -36.78
N SER A 176 -1.05 -19.97 -37.81
CA SER A 176 -1.64 -19.05 -38.80
C SER A 176 -2.34 -17.87 -38.14
N PRO A 177 -2.34 -16.67 -38.77
CA PRO A 177 -3.07 -15.52 -38.26
C PRO A 177 -4.59 -15.82 -38.20
N PRO A 178 -5.29 -15.43 -37.12
CA PRO A 178 -6.74 -15.57 -37.04
C PRO A 178 -7.42 -14.69 -38.10
N PRO A 179 -8.55 -15.14 -38.68
CA PRO A 179 -9.29 -14.36 -39.66
C PRO A 179 -9.80 -13.02 -39.07
N PRO A 180 -9.94 -11.97 -39.90
CA PRO A 180 -10.44 -10.68 -39.46
C PRO A 180 -11.86 -10.81 -38.88
N ARG A 181 -12.06 -10.25 -37.67
CA ARG A 181 -13.36 -10.22 -37.02
C ARG A 181 -14.31 -9.30 -37.78
N SER A 182 -15.53 -9.80 -38.02
CA SER A 182 -16.64 -9.04 -38.59
C SER A 182 -16.96 -7.79 -37.76
N PRO A 183 -17.32 -6.66 -38.39
CA PRO A 183 -17.73 -5.46 -37.67
C PRO A 183 -18.99 -5.72 -36.82
N PRO A 184 -19.07 -5.15 -35.61
CA PRO A 184 -20.24 -5.28 -34.75
C PRO A 184 -21.47 -4.63 -35.40
N PRO A 185 -22.67 -5.21 -35.27
CA PRO A 185 -23.91 -4.62 -35.75
C PRO A 185 -24.20 -3.30 -35.01
N SER A 186 -24.68 -2.31 -35.76
CA SER A 186 -25.06 -1.00 -35.24
C SER A 186 -26.12 -1.12 -34.13
N PRO A 187 -26.00 -0.36 -33.04
CA PRO A 187 -26.98 -0.37 -31.96
C PRO A 187 -28.34 0.14 -32.44
N PRO A 188 -29.45 -0.43 -31.94
CA PRO A 188 -30.79 0.04 -32.26
C PRO A 188 -31.02 1.46 -31.69
N PRO A 189 -31.88 2.27 -32.34
CA PRO A 189 -32.19 3.63 -31.88
C PRO A 189 -32.85 3.61 -30.50
N SER A 190 -32.40 4.52 -29.63
CA SER A 190 -32.93 4.70 -28.28
C SER A 190 -34.41 5.10 -28.30
N PRO A 191 -35.25 4.53 -27.42
CA PRO A 191 -36.65 4.92 -27.30
C PRO A 191 -36.80 6.35 -26.75
N PRO A 192 -37.89 7.05 -27.10
CA PRO A 192 -38.15 8.41 -26.63
C PRO A 192 -38.37 8.45 -25.10
N PRO A 193 -37.96 9.54 -24.44
CA PRO A 193 -38.11 9.68 -22.99
C PRO A 193 -39.59 9.76 -22.58
N PRO A 194 -39.96 9.19 -21.40
CA PRO A 194 -41.31 9.25 -20.88
C PRO A 194 -41.67 10.68 -20.42
N PRO A 195 -42.97 11.04 -20.45
CA PRO A 195 -43.44 12.35 -20.02
C PRO A 195 -43.24 12.58 -18.51
N PRO A 196 -43.02 13.84 -18.09
CA PRO A 196 -42.79 14.19 -16.69
C PRO A 196 -44.03 13.93 -15.82
N PRO A 197 -43.86 13.43 -14.58
CA PRO A 197 -44.97 13.21 -13.66
C PRO A 197 -45.53 14.52 -13.09
N SER A 198 -46.85 14.56 -12.94
CA SER A 198 -47.59 15.70 -12.38
C SER A 198 -47.22 16.00 -10.93
N PRO A 199 -47.27 17.29 -10.50
CA PRO A 199 -46.89 17.70 -9.15
C PRO A 199 -47.86 17.16 -8.08
N PRO A 200 -47.35 16.73 -6.92
CA PRO A 200 -48.18 16.23 -5.84
C PRO A 200 -48.94 17.36 -5.11
N PRO A 201 -50.14 17.07 -4.58
CA PRO A 201 -50.94 18.05 -3.85
C PRO A 201 -50.30 18.46 -2.51
N VAL A 202 -50.45 19.75 -2.17
CA VAL A 202 -49.93 20.38 -0.95
C VAL A 202 -50.68 19.86 0.28
N LYS A 203 -49.93 19.43 1.31
CA LYS A 203 -50.50 18.93 2.58
C LYS A 203 -50.78 20.08 3.57
N PRO A 204 -51.85 19.97 4.38
CA PRO A 204 -52.17 20.94 5.43
C PRO A 204 -51.18 20.84 6.63
N PRO A 205 -51.03 21.94 7.40
CA PRO A 205 -50.10 22.01 8.52
C PRO A 205 -50.54 21.13 9.72
N PRO A 206 -49.58 20.50 10.44
CA PRO A 206 -49.88 19.67 11.59
C PRO A 206 -50.25 20.51 12.84
N PRO A 207 -51.10 19.98 13.73
CA PRO A 207 -51.46 20.63 15.00
C PRO A 207 -50.32 20.60 16.03
N SER A 208 -50.28 21.63 16.87
CA SER A 208 -49.24 21.84 17.88
C SER A 208 -49.28 20.78 19.00
N PRO A 209 -48.11 20.31 19.48
CA PRO A 209 -48.03 19.32 20.55
C PRO A 209 -48.36 19.94 21.93
N PRO A 210 -48.91 19.13 22.87
CA PRO A 210 -49.19 19.56 24.23
C PRO A 210 -47.91 19.73 25.07
N PRO A 211 -47.96 20.57 26.13
CA PRO A 211 -46.80 20.84 26.98
C PRO A 211 -46.40 19.63 27.84
N SER A 212 -45.09 19.38 27.92
CA SER A 212 -44.50 18.30 28.72
C SER A 212 -44.57 18.58 30.23
N PRO A 213 -44.76 17.54 31.07
CA PRO A 213 -44.77 17.68 32.52
C PRO A 213 -43.37 17.98 33.11
N PRO A 214 -43.30 18.62 34.29
CA PRO A 214 -42.03 18.98 34.94
C PRO A 214 -41.27 17.75 35.46
N ALA A 215 -39.95 17.77 35.25
CA ALA A 215 -39.04 16.71 35.66
C ALA A 215 -38.85 16.64 37.19
N PRO A 216 -38.69 15.44 37.77
CA PRO A 216 -38.43 15.27 39.19
C PRO A 216 -37.01 15.72 39.58
N PRO A 217 -36.80 16.11 40.86
CA PRO A 217 -35.50 16.57 41.35
C PRO A 217 -34.47 15.42 41.41
N PRO A 218 -33.18 15.71 41.11
CA PRO A 218 -32.15 14.69 41.09
C PRO A 218 -31.78 14.18 42.50
N PRO A 219 -31.45 12.89 42.64
CA PRO A 219 -31.00 12.31 43.90
C PRO A 219 -29.61 12.83 44.32
N ARG A 220 -29.39 12.91 45.64
CA ARG A 220 -28.11 13.38 46.21
C ARG A 220 -26.96 12.41 45.91
N PRO A 221 -25.75 12.91 45.60
CA PRO A 221 -24.59 12.07 45.36
C PRO A 221 -24.12 11.35 46.63
N PRO A 222 -23.63 10.10 46.52
CA PRO A 222 -22.99 9.40 47.62
C PRO A 222 -21.64 10.03 48.01
N PRO A 223 -21.18 9.83 49.27
CA PRO A 223 -19.90 10.34 49.74
C PRO A 223 -18.72 9.72 48.98
N VAL A 224 -17.81 10.60 48.53
CA VAL A 224 -16.64 10.26 47.71
C VAL A 224 -15.61 9.48 48.55
N LYS A 225 -15.22 8.29 48.09
CA LYS A 225 -14.12 7.52 48.69
C LYS A 225 -12.78 8.26 48.53
N PRO A 226 -11.87 8.19 49.52
CA PRO A 226 -10.52 8.74 49.39
C PRO A 226 -9.80 8.15 48.17
N PRO A 227 -9.09 8.97 47.38
CA PRO A 227 -8.34 8.48 46.23
C PRO A 227 -7.23 7.54 46.68
N ALA A 228 -7.13 6.40 45.99
CA ALA A 228 -6.03 5.46 46.18
C ALA A 228 -4.68 6.15 45.85
N PRO A 229 -3.59 5.82 46.56
CA PRO A 229 -2.26 6.36 46.26
C PRO A 229 -1.87 6.04 44.81
N SER A 230 -1.36 7.05 44.11
CA SER A 230 -0.95 6.92 42.71
C SER A 230 0.14 5.85 42.57
N PRO A 231 0.03 4.95 41.57
CA PRO A 231 1.09 4.00 41.29
C PRO A 231 2.39 4.73 40.89
N PRO A 232 3.57 4.14 41.15
CA PRO A 232 4.84 4.72 40.74
C PRO A 232 4.87 4.92 39.21
N PRO A 233 5.53 5.99 38.73
CA PRO A 233 5.60 6.28 37.30
C PRO A 233 6.28 5.12 36.56
N PHE A 234 5.66 4.67 35.48
CA PHE A 234 6.26 3.69 34.59
C PHE A 234 7.57 4.23 34.02
N PRO A 235 8.61 3.39 33.83
CA PRO A 235 9.81 3.81 33.14
C PRO A 235 9.44 4.34 31.74
N PRO A 236 10.12 5.40 31.25
CA PRO A 236 9.84 5.96 29.94
C PRO A 236 10.00 4.87 28.88
N ALA A 237 9.05 4.82 27.95
CA ALA A 237 9.10 3.86 26.83
C ALA A 237 10.43 4.01 26.07
N PRO A 238 11.04 2.92 25.59
CA PRO A 238 12.29 2.99 24.87
C PRO A 238 12.13 3.84 23.61
N ILE A 239 12.83 4.96 23.58
CA ILE A 239 13.03 5.80 22.40
C ILE A 239 14.18 5.16 21.62
N CYS A 240 14.04 4.98 20.30
CA CYS A 240 15.11 4.43 19.47
C CYS A 240 16.47 5.09 19.73
N PRO A 241 17.58 4.36 19.54
CA PRO A 241 18.88 4.98 19.36
C PRO A 241 18.86 5.92 18.14
N PRO A 242 19.45 7.13 18.22
CA PRO A 242 19.48 8.10 17.11
C PRO A 242 20.13 7.57 15.81
N LEU A 243 20.94 6.52 15.92
CA LEU A 243 21.65 5.90 14.79
C LEU A 243 20.84 4.81 14.08
N GLU A 244 19.67 4.42 14.60
CA GLU A 244 18.81 3.48 13.88
C GLU A 244 18.07 4.20 12.74
N TRP A 245 18.26 3.74 11.51
CA TRP A 245 17.74 4.39 10.29
C TRP A 245 16.23 4.69 10.36
N LYS A 246 15.46 3.82 11.04
CA LYS A 246 14.01 3.96 11.22
C LYS A 246 13.64 5.26 11.91
N CYS A 247 14.45 5.63 12.90
CA CYS A 247 14.20 6.76 13.76
C CYS A 247 14.82 8.05 13.23
N SER A 248 15.96 7.97 12.53
CA SER A 248 16.49 9.12 11.77
C SER A 248 15.55 9.53 10.64
N GLU A 249 14.95 8.57 9.93
CA GLU A 249 13.95 8.84 8.89
C GLU A 249 12.67 9.45 9.48
N CYS A 250 12.23 8.97 10.64
CA CYS A 250 11.13 9.59 11.40
C CYS A 250 11.42 11.06 11.75
N THR A 251 12.61 11.36 12.26
CA THR A 251 13.03 12.75 12.55
C THR A 251 13.04 13.60 11.27
N ARG A 252 13.57 13.06 10.16
CA ARG A 252 13.58 13.76 8.87
C ARG A 252 12.16 14.11 8.40
N LEU A 253 11.24 13.15 8.44
CA LEU A 253 9.84 13.33 8.06
C LEU A 253 9.10 14.28 9.00
N ALA A 254 9.30 14.15 10.31
CA ALA A 254 8.70 15.04 11.30
C ALA A 254 9.17 16.49 11.14
N ASN A 255 10.46 16.71 10.86
CA ASN A 255 11.00 18.05 10.60
C ASN A 255 10.48 18.62 9.28
N ALA A 256 10.39 17.81 8.23
CA ALA A 256 9.78 18.22 6.97
C ALA A 256 8.31 18.62 7.17
N ALA A 257 7.55 17.85 7.95
CA ALA A 257 6.16 18.16 8.31
C ALA A 257 6.04 19.41 9.20
N ALA A 258 6.97 19.63 10.12
CA ALA A 258 7.00 20.81 10.97
C ALA A 258 7.17 22.12 10.18
N GLY A 259 7.87 22.07 9.04
CA GLY A 259 7.96 23.19 8.09
C GLY A 259 6.67 23.46 7.29
N THR A 260 5.64 22.62 7.45
CA THR A 260 4.32 22.76 6.81
C THR A 260 3.23 23.10 7.85
N LEU A 261 1.95 23.06 7.45
CA LEU A 261 0.79 23.36 8.30
C LEU A 261 0.61 22.43 9.52
N LEU A 262 1.41 21.37 9.66
CA LEU A 262 1.28 20.37 10.74
C LEU A 262 1.96 20.82 12.06
N GLY A 263 2.90 21.76 12.00
CA GLY A 263 3.61 22.32 13.15
C GLY A 263 4.55 21.35 13.88
N ASN A 264 5.15 21.82 14.98
CA ASN A 264 6.15 21.07 15.76
C ASN A 264 5.55 19.92 16.60
N GLY A 265 6.43 19.06 17.14
CA GLY A 265 6.07 18.04 18.13
C GLY A 265 5.68 16.67 17.56
N LEU A 266 6.00 16.41 16.28
CA LEU A 266 5.72 15.12 15.61
C LEU A 266 6.89 14.11 15.73
N GLU A 267 8.07 14.58 16.12
CA GLU A 267 9.28 13.76 16.19
C GLU A 267 9.14 12.62 17.22
N ALA A 268 8.82 12.95 18.48
CA ALA A 268 8.70 11.94 19.53
C ALA A 268 7.59 10.90 19.26
N PRO A 269 6.37 11.28 18.81
CA PRO A 269 5.37 10.30 18.37
C PRO A 269 5.85 9.40 17.23
N CYS A 270 6.56 9.93 16.23
CA CYS A 270 7.09 9.12 15.13
C CYS A 270 8.15 8.14 15.63
N GLN A 271 9.13 8.62 16.40
CA GLN A 271 10.20 7.78 16.94
C GLN A 271 9.64 6.65 17.81
N LYS A 272 8.63 6.95 18.65
CA LYS A 272 7.94 5.94 19.46
C LYS A 272 7.25 4.89 18.59
N CYS A 273 6.58 5.31 17.51
CA CYS A 273 5.98 4.41 16.53
C CYS A 273 7.06 3.52 15.89
N ALA A 274 8.11 4.11 15.32
CA ALA A 274 9.15 3.39 14.59
C ALA A 274 9.97 2.43 15.49
N ALA A 275 10.12 2.75 16.77
CA ALA A 275 10.81 1.90 17.75
C ALA A 275 10.06 0.60 18.07
N THR A 276 8.73 0.61 17.95
CA THR A 276 7.86 -0.48 18.43
C THR A 276 7.13 -1.20 17.31
N ALA A 277 6.93 -0.54 16.16
CA ALA A 277 6.32 -1.16 14.99
C ALA A 277 7.21 -2.27 14.43
N THR A 278 6.59 -3.41 14.09
CA THR A 278 7.23 -4.51 13.37
C THR A 278 7.71 -4.08 11.98
N ASP A 279 6.93 -3.23 11.33
CA ASP A 279 7.30 -2.52 10.09
C ASP A 279 7.32 -1.01 10.33
N PRO A 280 8.51 -0.40 10.49
CA PRO A 280 8.67 1.03 10.69
C PRO A 280 8.14 1.88 9.53
N TRP A 281 8.06 1.31 8.33
CA TRP A 281 7.54 1.99 7.16
C TRP A 281 6.07 2.37 7.33
N SER A 282 5.33 1.60 8.12
CA SER A 282 3.95 1.92 8.51
C SER A 282 3.85 3.25 9.25
N CYS A 283 4.86 3.62 10.05
CA CYS A 283 4.93 4.91 10.72
C CYS A 283 5.31 6.03 9.75
N HIS A 284 6.25 5.78 8.83
CA HIS A 284 6.70 6.76 7.84
C HIS A 284 5.59 7.14 6.86
N ASN A 285 4.81 6.17 6.40
CA ASN A 285 3.70 6.39 5.47
C ASN A 285 2.58 7.28 6.04
N CYS A 286 2.48 7.42 7.36
CA CYS A 286 1.53 8.36 7.98
C CYS A 286 1.79 9.81 7.52
N PHE A 287 3.05 10.18 7.27
CA PHE A 287 3.42 11.53 6.80
C PHE A 287 3.06 11.78 5.34
N ALA A 288 3.01 10.74 4.51
CA ALA A 288 2.64 10.86 3.10
C ALA A 288 1.13 10.97 2.88
N THR A 289 0.33 10.57 3.88
CA THR A 289 -1.10 10.32 3.72
C THR A 289 -1.98 11.34 4.44
N SER A 290 -1.43 12.16 5.33
CA SER A 290 -2.21 13.12 6.10
C SER A 290 -1.64 14.53 6.09
N GLY A 291 -2.48 15.49 5.69
CA GLY A 291 -2.24 16.93 5.87
C GLY A 291 -2.81 17.48 7.18
N ASN A 292 -3.37 16.63 8.05
CA ASN A 292 -3.96 17.02 9.33
C ASN A 292 -3.16 16.42 10.49
N LYS A 293 -2.76 17.25 11.46
CA LYS A 293 -1.91 16.84 12.58
C LYS A 293 -2.55 15.75 13.45
N ASP A 294 -3.85 15.87 13.73
CA ASP A 294 -4.54 14.93 14.62
C ASP A 294 -4.75 13.58 13.94
N VAL A 295 -5.03 13.59 12.63
CA VAL A 295 -5.09 12.35 11.82
C VAL A 295 -3.71 11.69 11.76
N LEU A 296 -2.64 12.47 11.56
CA LEU A 296 -1.27 11.97 11.59
C LEU A 296 -0.91 11.33 12.93
N LEU A 297 -1.24 11.97 14.05
CA LEU A 297 -1.01 11.41 15.39
C LEU A 297 -1.81 10.12 15.63
N GLY A 298 -3.07 10.08 15.17
CA GLY A 298 -3.88 8.86 15.19
C GLY A 298 -3.26 7.73 14.36
N CYS A 299 -2.69 8.06 13.20
CA CYS A 299 -2.00 7.11 12.33
C CYS A 299 -0.76 6.51 13.00
N LEU A 300 0.09 7.36 13.58
CA LEU A 300 1.29 6.92 14.29
C LEU A 300 0.93 6.01 15.46
N SER A 301 -0.10 6.34 16.24
CA SER A 301 -0.57 5.46 17.32
C SER A 301 -1.09 4.12 16.78
N CYS A 302 -1.82 4.12 15.66
CA CYS A 302 -2.34 2.89 15.05
C CYS A 302 -1.23 1.97 14.54
N ALA A 303 -0.24 2.53 13.85
CA ALA A 303 0.92 1.79 13.37
C ALA A 303 1.76 1.24 14.53
N GLN A 304 1.93 2.01 15.61
CA GLN A 304 2.59 1.60 16.84
C GLN A 304 1.92 0.37 17.47
N ASP A 305 0.59 0.32 17.47
CA ASP A 305 -0.20 -0.76 18.08
C ASP A 305 -0.33 -2.01 17.18
N GLY A 306 0.50 -2.12 16.13
CA GLY A 306 0.57 -3.30 15.28
C GLY A 306 -0.44 -3.33 14.13
N GLY A 307 -1.15 -2.24 13.84
CA GLY A 307 -2.08 -2.17 12.71
C GLY A 307 -1.41 -2.12 11.32
N GLY A 308 -0.07 -2.07 11.29
CA GLY A 308 0.76 -2.18 10.09
C GLY A 308 0.48 -1.08 9.05
N SER A 309 0.80 -1.39 7.79
CA SER A 309 0.70 -0.42 6.68
C SER A 309 -0.73 0.04 6.43
N GLY A 310 -1.70 -0.78 6.81
CA GLY A 310 -3.12 -0.49 6.72
C GLY A 310 -3.56 0.79 7.45
N CYS A 311 -2.98 1.08 8.63
CA CYS A 311 -3.26 2.32 9.36
C CYS A 311 -2.92 3.57 8.53
N SER A 312 -1.75 3.55 7.88
CA SER A 312 -1.27 4.66 7.06
C SER A 312 -1.96 4.75 5.69
N LEU A 313 -2.05 3.64 4.96
CA LEU A 313 -2.55 3.64 3.59
C LEU A 313 -4.06 3.82 3.50
N ILE A 314 -4.80 3.47 4.55
CA ILE A 314 -6.25 3.44 4.52
C ILE A 314 -6.85 4.40 5.54
N CYS A 315 -6.61 4.18 6.83
CA CYS A 315 -7.24 5.02 7.85
C CYS A 315 -6.77 6.48 7.72
N ALA A 316 -5.47 6.73 7.65
CA ALA A 316 -4.97 8.10 7.55
C ALA A 316 -5.32 8.76 6.21
N ALA A 317 -5.18 8.02 5.10
CA ALA A 317 -5.44 8.53 3.76
C ALA A 317 -6.92 8.87 3.50
N LYS A 318 -7.86 8.15 4.13
CA LYS A 318 -9.31 8.32 3.89
C LYS A 318 -10.04 9.08 5.01
N SER A 319 -9.41 9.29 6.16
CA SER A 319 -10.05 9.99 7.28
C SER A 319 -10.06 11.50 7.07
N PRO A 320 -11.24 12.14 6.98
CA PRO A 320 -11.33 13.59 6.84
C PRO A 320 -10.92 14.35 8.11
N ASP A 321 -10.98 13.69 9.26
CA ASP A 321 -10.73 14.29 10.57
C ASP A 321 -10.26 13.23 11.59
N SER A 322 -9.89 13.68 12.78
CA SER A 322 -9.40 12.84 13.87
C SER A 322 -10.45 11.88 14.44
N THR A 323 -11.74 12.22 14.33
CA THR A 323 -12.83 11.35 14.80
C THR A 323 -12.96 10.15 13.87
N ALA A 324 -13.00 10.39 12.56
CA ALA A 324 -13.01 9.33 11.54
C ALA A 324 -11.75 8.46 11.62
N MET A 325 -10.59 9.08 11.89
CA MET A 325 -9.35 8.35 12.13
C MET A 325 -9.50 7.43 13.34
N GLY A 326 -9.94 7.95 14.49
CA GLY A 326 -10.15 7.15 15.71
C GLY A 326 -11.05 5.95 15.46
N THR A 327 -12.20 6.15 14.81
CA THR A 327 -13.14 5.04 14.49
C THR A 327 -12.51 4.00 13.56
N CYS A 328 -11.68 4.41 12.59
CA CYS A 328 -10.98 3.48 11.70
C CYS A 328 -9.89 2.69 12.44
N VAL A 329 -9.12 3.35 13.32
CA VAL A 329 -8.14 2.70 14.17
C VAL A 329 -8.79 1.65 15.07
N ASP A 330 -9.92 1.99 15.69
CA ASP A 330 -10.68 1.05 16.52
C ASP A 330 -11.20 -0.14 15.71
N CYS A 331 -11.66 0.09 14.48
CA CYS A 331 -12.05 -0.97 13.55
C CYS A 331 -10.89 -1.93 13.25
N ALA A 332 -9.72 -1.38 12.91
CA ALA A 332 -8.52 -2.15 12.60
C ALA A 332 -8.02 -2.97 13.80
N LYS A 333 -8.11 -2.41 15.02
CA LYS A 333 -7.68 -3.09 16.25
C LYS A 333 -8.58 -4.25 16.67
N ARG A 334 -9.89 -4.12 16.50
CA ARG A 334 -10.88 -5.07 17.06
C ARG A 334 -11.13 -6.31 16.18
N GLY A 335 -10.65 -6.30 14.94
CA GLY A 335 -10.68 -7.50 14.10
C GLY A 335 -10.92 -7.26 12.61
N GLY A 336 -11.08 -6.01 12.17
CA GLY A 336 -10.96 -5.69 10.75
C GLY A 336 -9.48 -5.63 10.36
N ASN A 337 -9.11 -6.14 9.18
CA ASN A 337 -7.87 -5.62 8.59
C ASN A 337 -8.16 -4.16 8.13
N ALA A 338 -7.15 -3.31 8.01
CA ALA A 338 -7.43 -1.91 7.68
C ALA A 338 -8.09 -1.72 6.29
N TRP A 339 -7.86 -2.62 5.34
CA TRP A 339 -8.48 -2.59 4.02
C TRP A 339 -10.00 -2.81 4.10
N ASP A 340 -10.42 -3.72 4.97
CA ASP A 340 -11.83 -3.97 5.30
C ASP A 340 -12.49 -2.69 5.82
N CYS A 341 -11.83 -2.01 6.77
CA CYS A 341 -12.28 -0.73 7.29
C CYS A 341 -12.28 0.36 6.20
N GLY A 342 -11.34 0.32 5.26
CA GLY A 342 -11.26 1.24 4.11
C GLY A 342 -12.46 1.21 3.20
N THR A 343 -13.03 0.02 2.98
CA THR A 343 -14.20 -0.15 2.11
C THR A 343 -15.41 0.61 2.67
N CYS A 344 -15.49 0.78 4.00
CA CYS A 344 -16.53 1.59 4.64
C CYS A 344 -16.44 3.08 4.26
N PHE A 345 -15.24 3.62 4.05
CA PHE A 345 -15.08 5.00 3.60
C PHE A 345 -15.66 5.17 2.18
N ASP A 346 -15.28 4.28 1.26
CA ASP A 346 -15.70 4.37 -0.15
C ASP A 346 -17.22 4.20 -0.29
N LYS A 347 -17.79 3.19 0.38
CA LYS A 347 -19.23 2.89 0.28
C LYS A 347 -20.11 3.87 1.06
N SER A 348 -19.55 4.63 2.00
CA SER A 348 -20.34 5.61 2.77
C SER A 348 -20.77 6.82 1.95
N GLY A 349 -20.12 7.08 0.80
CA GLY A 349 -20.35 8.30 0.02
C GLY A 349 -20.05 9.59 0.80
N GLY A 350 -19.11 9.52 1.75
CA GLY A 350 -18.75 10.64 2.64
C GLY A 350 -19.67 10.84 3.84
N ASN A 351 -20.77 10.10 3.96
CA ASN A 351 -21.68 10.22 5.10
C ASN A 351 -21.05 9.62 6.37
N ALA A 352 -20.77 10.47 7.36
CA ALA A 352 -20.12 10.07 8.60
C ALA A 352 -20.89 8.99 9.38
N GLN A 353 -22.20 9.12 9.50
CA GLN A 353 -23.03 8.16 10.25
C GLN A 353 -23.06 6.79 9.57
N LYS A 354 -23.17 6.76 8.23
CA LYS A 354 -23.10 5.51 7.45
C LYS A 354 -21.72 4.85 7.62
N ARG A 355 -20.66 5.64 7.55
CA ARG A 355 -19.29 5.16 7.75
C ARG A 355 -19.09 4.56 9.15
N ASP A 356 -19.54 5.25 10.20
CA ASP A 356 -19.35 4.79 11.58
C ASP A 356 -20.14 3.49 11.86
N ALA A 357 -21.36 3.37 11.32
CA ALA A 357 -22.13 2.13 11.38
C ALA A 357 -21.38 0.96 10.71
N CYS A 358 -20.80 1.21 9.53
CA CYS A 358 -19.98 0.23 8.82
C CYS A 358 -18.74 -0.18 9.61
N LEU A 359 -17.96 0.79 10.11
CA LEU A 359 -16.72 0.53 10.84
C LEU A 359 -16.98 -0.30 12.10
N ARG A 360 -18.08 -0.02 12.83
CA ARG A 360 -18.51 -0.85 13.96
C ARG A 360 -18.86 -2.28 13.55
N CYS A 361 -19.58 -2.44 12.44
CA CYS A 361 -19.92 -3.75 11.88
C CYS A 361 -18.68 -4.58 11.53
N VAL A 362 -17.68 -3.96 10.89
CA VAL A 362 -16.42 -4.62 10.54
C VAL A 362 -15.61 -4.97 11.80
N ALA A 363 -15.56 -4.05 12.77
CA ALA A 363 -14.90 -4.27 14.05
C ALA A 363 -15.46 -5.50 14.80
N ASP A 364 -16.77 -5.72 14.70
CA ASP A 364 -17.49 -6.85 15.31
C ASP A 364 -17.36 -8.16 14.48
N ARG A 365 -16.48 -8.19 13.47
CA ARG A 365 -16.16 -9.35 12.60
C ARG A 365 -17.34 -9.91 11.80
N ALA A 366 -18.34 -9.08 11.50
CA ALA A 366 -19.53 -9.49 10.75
C ALA A 366 -19.32 -9.63 9.22
N GLY A 367 -18.07 -9.79 8.77
CA GLY A 367 -17.67 -9.86 7.37
C GLY A 367 -17.61 -8.48 6.70
N ALA A 368 -16.39 -8.02 6.39
CA ALA A 368 -16.13 -6.69 5.85
C ALA A 368 -16.97 -6.33 4.63
N TRP A 369 -17.03 -7.25 3.68
CA TRP A 369 -17.79 -7.10 2.45
C TRP A 369 -19.29 -6.90 2.72
N ALA A 370 -19.88 -7.68 3.63
CA ALA A 370 -21.30 -7.57 3.95
C ALA A 370 -21.63 -6.23 4.62
N CYS A 371 -20.79 -5.78 5.56
CA CYS A 371 -20.93 -4.46 6.20
C CYS A 371 -20.81 -3.32 5.18
N ALA A 372 -19.89 -3.45 4.22
CA ALA A 372 -19.70 -2.49 3.14
C ALA A 372 -20.88 -2.45 2.16
N GLU A 373 -21.48 -3.60 1.84
CA GLU A 373 -22.67 -3.67 0.99
C GLU A 373 -23.92 -3.08 1.66
N CYS A 374 -24.13 -3.35 2.95
CA CYS A 374 -25.13 -2.61 3.74
C CYS A 374 -24.94 -1.10 3.58
N THR A 375 -23.69 -0.64 3.68
CA THR A 375 -23.36 0.78 3.66
C THR A 375 -23.56 1.42 2.28
N GLY A 376 -23.18 0.72 1.21
CA GLY A 376 -23.32 1.22 -0.16
C GLY A 376 -24.76 1.22 -0.65
N ARG A 377 -25.57 0.25 -0.22
CA ARG A 377 -26.92 0.03 -0.76
C ARG A 377 -27.96 1.01 -0.24
N TYR A 378 -27.97 1.31 1.06
CA TYR A 378 -29.06 2.09 1.64
C TYR A 378 -28.79 3.60 1.59
N GLY A 379 -29.84 4.39 1.38
CA GLY A 379 -29.74 5.84 1.25
C GLY A 379 -29.50 6.55 2.58
N SER A 380 -30.01 6.00 3.68
CA SER A 380 -29.96 6.65 5.01
C SER A 380 -29.07 5.91 6.01
N ALA A 381 -28.54 6.65 6.99
CA ALA A 381 -27.74 6.07 8.07
C ALA A 381 -28.54 5.09 8.95
N CYS A 382 -29.83 5.35 9.16
CA CYS A 382 -30.69 4.44 9.92
C CYS A 382 -30.79 3.07 9.24
N GLU A 383 -31.01 3.03 7.93
CA GLU A 383 -31.13 1.76 7.19
C GLU A 383 -29.81 0.98 7.21
N VAL A 384 -28.67 1.67 7.11
CA VAL A 384 -27.34 1.06 7.29
C VAL A 384 -27.19 0.47 8.69
N GLU A 385 -27.58 1.20 9.75
CA GLU A 385 -27.50 0.71 11.13
C GLU A 385 -28.39 -0.53 11.34
N LYS A 386 -29.58 -0.58 10.72
CA LYS A 386 -30.45 -1.77 10.77
C LYS A 386 -29.84 -2.96 10.03
N CYS A 387 -29.30 -2.74 8.84
CA CYS A 387 -28.64 -3.79 8.07
C CYS A 387 -27.42 -4.37 8.80
N THR A 388 -26.54 -3.50 9.31
CA THR A 388 -25.36 -3.92 10.06
C THR A 388 -25.71 -4.57 11.40
N SER A 389 -26.81 -4.16 12.04
CA SER A 389 -27.31 -4.84 13.24
C SER A 389 -27.84 -6.24 12.95
N CYS A 390 -28.46 -6.48 11.79
CA CYS A 390 -28.83 -7.82 11.33
C CYS A 390 -27.59 -8.72 11.19
N LEU A 391 -26.53 -8.21 10.55
CA LEU A 391 -25.26 -8.96 10.40
C LEU A 391 -24.63 -9.30 11.76
N ARG A 392 -24.58 -8.34 12.69
CA ARG A 392 -24.05 -8.55 14.05
C ARG A 392 -24.88 -9.53 14.88
N ALA A 393 -26.16 -9.66 14.60
CA ALA A 393 -27.04 -10.65 15.22
C ALA A 393 -26.87 -12.07 14.64
N GLY A 394 -25.90 -12.28 13.73
CA GLY A 394 -25.67 -13.57 13.08
C GLY A 394 -26.63 -13.85 11.92
N GLY A 395 -27.33 -12.82 11.40
CA GLY A 395 -28.12 -12.93 10.19
C GLY A 395 -27.24 -13.27 8.98
N ASP A 396 -27.82 -13.96 8.00
CA ASP A 396 -27.10 -14.28 6.77
C ASP A 396 -26.84 -13.00 5.97
N ALA A 397 -25.63 -12.90 5.39
CA ALA A 397 -25.21 -11.67 4.73
C ALA A 397 -26.21 -11.23 3.66
N TRP A 398 -26.59 -12.16 2.78
CA TRP A 398 -27.52 -11.92 1.67
C TRP A 398 -28.88 -11.41 2.16
N GLY A 399 -29.48 -12.08 3.14
CA GLY A 399 -30.75 -11.69 3.75
C GLY A 399 -30.68 -10.31 4.38
N CYS A 400 -29.60 -10.03 5.11
CA CYS A 400 -29.44 -8.74 5.77
C CYS A 400 -29.35 -7.57 4.78
N TYR A 401 -28.56 -7.62 3.72
CA TYR A 401 -28.46 -6.49 2.78
C TYR A 401 -29.47 -6.54 1.63
N THR A 402 -30.28 -7.59 1.47
CA THR A 402 -31.44 -7.59 0.54
C THR A 402 -32.76 -7.19 1.19
N ALA A 403 -32.83 -7.19 2.52
CA ALA A 403 -33.99 -6.70 3.25
C ALA A 403 -34.30 -5.22 2.97
N ILE A 404 -35.55 -4.83 3.20
CA ILE A 404 -36.00 -3.44 3.05
C ILE A 404 -36.18 -2.86 4.45
N TYR A 405 -35.26 -1.99 4.87
CA TYR A 405 -35.31 -1.35 6.20
C TYR A 405 -36.04 -0.01 6.22
N ALA A 406 -36.49 0.49 5.06
CA ALA A 406 -37.13 1.79 4.94
C ALA A 406 -38.33 1.99 5.89
N SER A 407 -39.12 0.94 6.13
CA SER A 407 -40.28 0.95 7.04
C SER A 407 -39.90 1.04 8.53
N ALA A 408 -38.73 0.54 8.91
CA ALA A 408 -38.21 0.60 10.28
C ALA A 408 -37.50 1.93 10.60
N CYS A 409 -37.16 2.70 9.56
CA CYS A 409 -36.43 3.96 9.64
C CYS A 409 -37.29 5.19 9.35
N SER A 410 -38.54 5.00 8.95
CA SER A 410 -39.53 6.05 8.77
C SER A 410 -40.12 6.49 10.11
N THR A 411 -39.33 7.12 10.96
CA THR A 411 -39.87 7.99 12.02
C THR A 411 -40.51 9.21 11.35
N GLY A 412 -41.73 9.08 10.82
CA GLY A 412 -42.55 10.22 10.39
C GLY A 412 -43.46 10.08 9.17
N ARG A 413 -43.41 8.99 8.40
CA ARG A 413 -44.46 8.69 7.41
C ARG A 413 -45.13 7.38 7.77
N ARG A 414 -46.27 7.47 8.48
CA ARG A 414 -47.24 6.36 8.55
C ARG A 414 -47.49 5.88 7.13
N ALA A 415 -47.19 4.61 6.88
CA ALA A 415 -47.70 3.90 5.72
C ALA A 415 -49.24 3.88 5.84
N LEU A 416 -49.90 4.76 5.10
CA LEU A 416 -51.31 4.57 4.76
C LEU A 416 -51.33 3.67 3.53
N GLY A 417 -51.94 2.50 3.68
CA GLY A 417 -52.32 1.64 2.56
C GLY A 417 -51.63 0.28 2.54
N ALA A 418 -51.91 -0.58 3.51
CA ALA A 418 -52.04 -2.01 3.22
C ALA A 418 -53.51 -2.21 2.81
N ALA A 419 -53.70 -2.65 1.56
CA ALA A 419 -54.99 -3.01 1.01
C ALA A 419 -55.49 -4.33 1.62
N VAL A 420 -56.78 -4.35 1.94
CA VAL A 420 -57.63 -5.56 1.95
C VAL A 420 -58.14 -5.74 0.53
#